data_AF-A0A6N6N3V7-F1
#
_entry.id   AF-A0A6N6N3V7-F1
#
_cell.length_a   1.000
_cell.length_b   1.000
_cell.length_c   1.000
_cell.angle_alpha   90.00
_cell.angle_beta   90.00
_cell.angle_gamma   90.00
#
_symmetry.space_group_name_H-M   'P 1'
#
loop_
_entity.id
_entity.type
_entity.pdbx_description
1 polymer ?
#
loop_
_entity_poly.entity_id
_entity_poly.type
_entity_poly.pdbx_seq_one_letter_code
_entity_poly.pdbx_strand_id
1 'polypeptide(L)'
;MGVFRLLQGSCCALCVAALFVCWTQVAEAGSGRFVGNAACADCHEEEYANYTEFSKKAHSGKSVQLMAADLTADELKECYACHATGYGQPGGFVSFEETPELGNAGCEVCHGPGYDHVESGGDPELIKGDIKVSDCEICHNSERVAAFDYKPLLFGGAH
;
A
#
# COMPACT_ATOMS: atom_id res chain seq x y z
N MET A 1 -2.63 14.21 -73.15
CA MET A 1 -1.55 13.76 -74.05
C MET A 1 -0.54 13.05 -73.14
N GLY A 2 -0.64 11.71 -72.97
CA GLY A 2 0.29 10.71 -73.53
C GLY A 2 1.65 10.77 -72.82
N VAL A 3 2.31 9.73 -72.29
CA VAL A 3 2.42 8.28 -72.60
C VAL A 3 3.14 7.65 -71.37
N PHE A 4 2.61 6.65 -70.67
CA PHE A 4 2.82 5.19 -70.80
C PHE A 4 4.27 4.62 -70.60
N ARG A 5 4.38 3.78 -69.54
CA ARG A 5 5.10 2.49 -69.36
C ARG A 5 6.63 2.38 -69.17
N LEU A 6 6.99 1.64 -68.09
CA LEU A 6 7.68 0.33 -68.03
C LEU A 6 7.72 -0.11 -66.55
N LEU A 7 6.87 -1.01 -66.02
CA LEU A 7 6.98 -2.48 -65.92
C LEU A 7 8.41 -3.04 -65.93
N GLN A 8 8.87 -3.66 -64.83
CA GLN A 8 8.98 -5.14 -64.65
C GLN A 8 9.81 -5.52 -63.40
N GLY A 9 9.29 -6.47 -62.60
CA GLY A 9 10.04 -7.44 -61.77
C GLY A 9 10.46 -6.95 -60.38
N SER A 10 10.43 -7.73 -59.31
CA SER A 10 10.08 -9.13 -59.07
C SER A 10 9.95 -9.23 -57.54
N CYS A 11 8.80 -9.59 -57.01
CA CYS A 11 8.58 -10.84 -56.28
C CYS A 11 9.76 -11.38 -55.43
N CYS A 12 9.44 -11.71 -54.18
CA CYS A 12 10.20 -12.53 -53.22
C CYS A 12 11.39 -11.88 -52.50
N ALA A 13 11.10 -11.34 -51.31
CA ALA A 13 11.76 -11.76 -50.08
C ALA A 13 10.89 -11.39 -48.88
N LEU A 14 9.88 -12.23 -48.61
CA LEU A 14 9.44 -12.50 -47.25
C LEU A 14 10.69 -12.85 -46.45
N CYS A 15 11.00 -12.08 -45.41
CA CYS A 15 11.67 -12.47 -44.16
C CYS A 15 12.26 -11.24 -43.48
N VAL A 16 12.13 -11.21 -42.16
CA VAL A 16 12.86 -10.34 -41.22
C VAL A 16 12.33 -8.91 -41.03
N ALA A 17 11.19 -8.80 -40.37
CA ALA A 17 10.97 -7.71 -39.40
C ALA A 17 9.98 -8.14 -38.30
N ALA A 18 10.20 -9.32 -37.72
CA ALA A 18 9.71 -9.62 -36.38
C ALA A 18 10.57 -8.84 -35.38
N LEU A 19 10.46 -7.51 -35.40
CA LEU A 19 11.05 -6.65 -34.38
C LEU A 19 10.15 -6.73 -33.15
N PHE A 20 10.46 -7.75 -32.34
CA PHE A 20 10.47 -7.69 -30.89
C PHE A 20 9.62 -6.54 -30.33
N VAL A 21 8.33 -6.81 -30.17
CA VAL A 21 7.56 -6.17 -29.10
C VAL A 21 8.16 -6.74 -27.82
N CYS A 22 9.27 -6.14 -27.39
CA CYS A 22 9.84 -6.34 -26.07
C CYS A 22 8.77 -5.78 -25.13
N TRP A 23 7.91 -6.68 -24.65
CA TRP A 23 7.05 -6.41 -23.52
C TRP A 23 7.97 -5.83 -22.45
N THR A 24 7.78 -4.55 -22.16
CA THR A 24 8.29 -3.95 -20.94
C THR A 24 7.69 -4.78 -19.82
N GLN A 25 8.46 -5.73 -19.30
CA GLN A 25 8.15 -6.37 -18.04
C GLN A 25 8.16 -5.22 -17.03
N VAL A 26 6.96 -4.76 -16.66
CA VAL A 26 6.78 -4.02 -15.43
C VAL A 26 7.30 -4.97 -14.37
N ALA A 27 8.43 -4.61 -13.74
CA ALA A 27 8.90 -5.35 -12.59
C ALA A 27 7.80 -5.25 -11.53
N GLU A 28 7.20 -6.37 -11.17
CA GLU A 28 6.27 -6.44 -10.06
C GLU A 28 7.04 -5.98 -8.82
N ALA A 29 6.68 -4.82 -8.28
CA ALA A 29 7.26 -4.32 -7.05
C ALA A 29 6.68 -5.13 -5.88
N GLY A 30 7.44 -6.13 -5.42
CA GLY A 30 7.10 -6.98 -4.29
C GLY A 30 5.85 -7.86 -4.47
N SER A 31 5.64 -8.80 -3.56
CA SER A 31 4.44 -9.63 -3.51
C SER A 31 3.19 -8.86 -3.06
N GLY A 32 3.37 -7.63 -2.57
CA GLY A 32 2.31 -6.79 -2.01
C GLY A 32 1.67 -7.34 -0.73
N ARG A 33 2.31 -8.30 -0.06
CA ARG A 33 1.75 -8.97 1.13
C ARG A 33 2.16 -8.21 2.39
N PHE A 34 1.24 -8.19 3.34
CA PHE A 34 1.45 -7.62 4.67
C PHE A 34 1.84 -8.71 5.65
N VAL A 35 2.64 -8.36 6.66
CA VAL A 35 3.07 -9.27 7.73
C VAL A 35 2.49 -8.92 9.10
N GLY A 36 1.96 -7.70 9.25
CA GLY A 36 1.50 -7.18 10.53
C GLY A 36 2.65 -6.72 11.43
N ASN A 37 2.28 -5.94 12.45
CA ASN A 37 3.23 -5.22 13.30
C ASN A 37 4.22 -6.13 14.04
N ALA A 38 3.76 -7.30 14.46
CA ALA A 38 4.53 -8.20 15.31
C ALA A 38 5.82 -8.69 14.62
N ALA A 39 5.81 -8.86 13.30
CA ALA A 39 6.98 -9.28 12.54
C ALA A 39 8.12 -8.24 12.56
N CYS A 40 7.81 -6.97 12.83
CA CYS A 40 8.81 -5.91 12.90
C CYS A 40 9.62 -5.94 14.21
N ALA A 41 9.09 -6.53 15.27
CA ALA A 41 9.65 -6.44 16.62
C ALA A 41 11.04 -7.09 16.75
N ASP A 42 11.33 -8.14 15.96
CA ASP A 42 12.57 -8.91 16.06
C ASP A 42 13.80 -8.12 15.56
N CYS A 43 13.61 -7.15 14.67
CA CYS A 43 14.69 -6.31 14.12
C CYS A 43 14.60 -4.85 14.55
N HIS A 44 13.39 -4.36 14.88
CA HIS A 44 13.09 -2.97 15.25
C HIS A 44 12.51 -2.88 16.66
N GLU A 45 13.24 -3.41 17.65
CA GLU A 45 12.75 -3.54 19.03
C GLU A 45 12.36 -2.18 19.64
N GLU A 46 13.20 -1.16 19.48
CA GLU A 46 12.98 0.18 20.06
C GLU A 46 11.79 0.88 19.39
N GLU A 47 11.75 0.91 18.06
CA GLU A 47 10.65 1.53 17.32
C GLU A 47 9.33 0.81 17.59
N TYR A 48 9.35 -0.53 17.64
CA TYR A 48 8.17 -1.32 17.95
C TYR A 48 7.65 -1.04 19.37
N ALA A 49 8.54 -0.98 20.36
CA ALA A 49 8.17 -0.67 21.74
C ALA A 49 7.58 0.74 21.87
N ASN A 50 8.26 1.75 21.34
CA ASN A 50 7.80 3.14 21.37
C ASN A 50 6.46 3.29 20.66
N TYR A 51 6.32 2.73 19.46
CA TYR A 51 5.08 2.80 18.69
C TYR A 51 3.92 2.14 19.43
N THR A 52 4.15 0.94 19.97
CA THR A 52 3.11 0.18 20.68
C THR A 52 2.68 0.88 21.98
N GLU A 53 3.62 1.48 22.70
CA GLU A 53 3.33 2.12 23.99
C GLU A 53 2.65 3.49 23.82
N PHE A 54 3.15 4.32 22.90
CA PHE A 54 2.77 5.73 22.84
C PHE A 54 1.84 6.08 21.69
N SER A 55 1.79 5.26 20.62
CA SER A 55 0.91 5.56 19.49
C SER A 55 -0.52 5.09 19.73
N LYS A 56 -1.49 6.00 19.58
CA LYS A 56 -2.91 5.64 19.53
C LYS A 56 -3.24 4.76 18.31
N LYS A 57 -2.44 4.84 17.25
CA LYS A 57 -2.64 4.08 16.00
C LYS A 57 -2.42 2.58 16.21
N ALA A 58 -1.47 2.21 17.08
CA ALA A 58 -1.21 0.82 17.44
C ALA A 58 -2.44 0.11 18.05
N HIS A 59 -3.42 0.87 18.54
CA HIS A 59 -4.62 0.36 19.21
C HIS A 59 -5.93 0.74 18.49
N SER A 60 -5.84 1.20 17.23
CA SER A 60 -6.99 1.76 16.51
C SER A 60 -8.13 0.78 16.30
N GLY A 61 -7.84 -0.52 16.11
CA GLY A 61 -8.84 -1.55 15.88
C GLY A 61 -9.83 -1.67 17.02
N LYS A 62 -9.38 -1.44 18.27
CA LYS A 62 -10.25 -1.42 19.44
C LYS A 62 -11.28 -0.29 19.36
N SER A 63 -10.86 0.91 18.96
CA SER A 63 -11.78 2.04 18.80
C SER A 63 -12.82 1.77 17.70
N VAL A 64 -12.40 1.18 16.59
CA VAL A 64 -13.32 0.81 15.51
C VAL A 64 -14.35 -0.22 15.98
N GLN A 65 -13.93 -1.28 16.68
CA GLN A 65 -14.83 -2.31 17.20
C GLN A 65 -15.84 -1.75 18.21
N LEU A 66 -15.44 -0.77 19.04
CA LEU A 66 -16.36 -0.13 19.98
C LEU A 66 -17.46 0.67 19.27
N MET A 67 -17.14 1.31 18.15
CA MET A 67 -18.09 2.11 17.38
C MET A 67 -18.96 1.26 16.44
N ALA A 68 -18.51 0.05 16.10
CA ALA A 68 -19.12 -0.77 15.05
C ALA A 68 -20.62 -1.08 15.28
N ALA A 69 -21.09 -1.14 16.53
CA ALA A 69 -22.49 -1.42 16.83
C ALA A 69 -23.46 -0.29 16.42
N ASP A 70 -22.96 0.95 16.31
CA ASP A 70 -23.75 2.14 15.98
C ASP A 70 -23.63 2.53 14.50
N LEU A 71 -22.90 1.76 13.71
CA LEU A 71 -22.59 2.07 12.31
C LEU A 71 -23.23 1.06 11.35
N THR A 72 -23.60 1.53 10.17
CA THR A 72 -23.90 0.64 9.05
C THR A 72 -22.62 -0.05 8.56
N ALA A 73 -22.79 -1.14 7.81
CA ALA A 73 -21.65 -1.86 7.23
C ALA A 73 -20.80 -0.99 6.30
N ASP A 74 -21.40 -0.02 5.60
CA ASP A 74 -20.65 0.85 4.69
C ASP A 74 -19.90 1.96 5.45
N GLU A 75 -20.51 2.57 6.47
CA GLU A 75 -19.82 3.52 7.36
C GLU A 75 -18.64 2.87 8.10
N LEU A 76 -18.80 1.61 8.52
CA LEU A 76 -17.73 0.86 9.17
C LEU A 76 -16.54 0.61 8.24
N LYS A 77 -16.77 0.37 6.94
CA LYS A 77 -15.68 0.21 5.96
C LYS A 77 -14.84 1.48 5.81
N GLU A 78 -15.46 2.65 5.91
CA GLU A 78 -14.73 3.93 5.85
C GLU A 78 -13.73 4.08 7.00
N CYS A 79 -14.02 3.47 8.15
CA CYS A 79 -13.10 3.47 9.30
C CYS A 79 -11.84 2.66 9.00
N TYR A 80 -11.96 1.52 8.31
CA TYR A 80 -10.83 0.65 8.00
C TYR A 80 -9.79 1.29 7.09
N ALA A 81 -10.21 2.23 6.24
CA ALA A 81 -9.30 2.97 5.35
C ALA A 81 -8.16 3.70 6.08
N CYS A 82 -8.35 4.02 7.37
CA CYS A 82 -7.36 4.72 8.18
C CYS A 82 -6.95 4.02 9.47
N HIS A 83 -7.76 3.08 9.93
CA HIS A 83 -7.58 2.41 11.23
C HIS A 83 -7.18 0.94 11.13
N ALA A 84 -7.02 0.40 9.91
CA ALA A 84 -6.53 -0.94 9.66
C ALA A 84 -5.40 -0.92 8.62
N THR A 85 -4.57 -1.95 8.64
CA THR A 85 -3.40 -2.08 7.76
C THR A 85 -3.79 -2.67 6.42
N GLY A 86 -3.48 -1.97 5.33
CA GLY A 86 -3.67 -2.50 3.97
C GLY A 86 -5.13 -2.69 3.54
N TYR A 87 -6.11 -2.12 4.22
CA TYR A 87 -7.52 -2.29 3.84
C TYR A 87 -7.76 -1.89 2.37
N GLY A 88 -8.41 -2.77 1.61
CA GLY A 88 -8.66 -2.58 0.18
C GLY A 88 -7.45 -2.88 -0.74
N GLN A 89 -6.31 -3.26 -0.18
CA GLN A 89 -5.13 -3.69 -0.93
C GLN A 89 -5.02 -5.22 -0.94
N PRO A 90 -4.42 -5.82 -1.98
CA PRO A 90 -4.13 -7.25 -1.98
C PRO A 90 -3.35 -7.68 -0.73
N GLY A 91 -3.82 -8.72 -0.04
CA GLY A 91 -3.15 -9.23 1.17
C GLY A 91 -3.25 -8.36 2.42
N GLY A 92 -4.04 -7.28 2.39
CA GLY A 92 -4.27 -6.42 3.56
C GLY A 92 -5.46 -6.85 4.43
N PHE A 93 -5.86 -5.97 5.35
CA PHE A 93 -6.95 -6.24 6.29
C PHE A 93 -8.28 -6.56 5.59
N VAL A 94 -8.93 -7.64 6.02
CA VAL A 94 -10.26 -8.05 5.56
C VAL A 94 -11.30 -7.89 6.67
N SER A 95 -11.04 -8.50 7.83
CA SER A 95 -11.87 -8.36 9.04
C SER A 95 -11.05 -8.67 10.28
N PHE A 96 -11.59 -8.37 11.46
CA PHE A 96 -10.94 -8.70 12.73
C PHE A 96 -10.88 -10.22 13.00
N GLU A 97 -11.69 -11.00 12.29
CA GLU A 97 -11.72 -12.46 12.37
C GLU A 97 -10.76 -13.11 11.38
N GLU A 98 -10.68 -12.59 10.16
CA GLU A 98 -9.87 -13.18 9.08
C GLU A 98 -8.40 -12.75 9.13
N THR A 99 -8.13 -11.50 9.49
CA THR A 99 -6.77 -10.90 9.51
C THR A 99 -6.58 -10.04 10.77
N PRO A 100 -6.70 -10.62 11.98
CA PRO A 100 -6.62 -9.87 13.25
C PRO A 100 -5.31 -9.08 13.40
N GLU A 101 -4.21 -9.60 12.88
CA GLU A 101 -2.87 -8.99 12.91
C GLU A 101 -2.78 -7.70 12.08
N LEU A 102 -3.70 -7.47 11.15
CA LEU A 102 -3.80 -6.27 10.33
C LEU A 102 -4.90 -5.29 10.81
N GLY A 103 -5.59 -5.61 11.91
CA GLY A 103 -6.75 -4.85 12.39
C GLY A 103 -6.42 -3.50 13.04
N ASN A 104 -5.15 -3.17 13.23
CA ASN A 104 -4.71 -1.87 13.69
C ASN A 104 -4.03 -1.11 12.55
N ALA A 105 -3.90 0.20 12.70
CA ALA A 105 -3.01 1.00 11.86
C ALA A 105 -1.57 0.74 12.34
N GLY A 106 -0.90 -0.23 11.72
CA GLY A 106 0.46 -0.65 12.06
C GLY A 106 1.54 0.08 11.27
N CYS A 107 2.78 -0.39 11.38
CA CYS A 107 3.97 0.08 10.68
C CYS A 107 3.71 0.18 9.17
N GLU A 108 3.08 -0.86 8.61
CA GLU A 108 2.85 -1.02 7.19
C GLU A 108 1.79 -0.05 6.62
N VAL A 109 1.04 0.71 7.46
CA VAL A 109 0.20 1.82 6.97
C VAL A 109 1.04 2.93 6.38
N CYS A 110 2.22 3.19 6.94
CA CYS A 110 3.15 4.20 6.43
C CYS A 110 4.25 3.57 5.57
N HIS A 111 4.78 2.43 6.00
CA HIS A 111 5.92 1.75 5.38
C HIS A 111 5.54 0.85 4.18
N GLY A 112 4.25 0.64 3.94
CA GLY A 112 3.76 -0.26 2.89
C GLY A 112 3.92 -1.74 3.26
N PRO A 113 3.61 -2.67 2.33
CA PRO A 113 3.67 -4.11 2.58
C PRO A 113 5.09 -4.57 2.90
N GLY A 114 5.29 -5.19 4.06
CA GLY A 114 6.61 -5.55 4.59
C GLY A 114 7.04 -7.00 4.35
N TYR A 115 6.23 -7.81 3.66
CA TYR A 115 6.51 -9.25 3.50
C TYR A 115 7.88 -9.54 2.87
N ASP A 116 8.18 -8.94 1.71
CA ASP A 116 9.45 -9.23 1.02
C ASP A 116 10.65 -8.68 1.79
N HIS A 117 10.47 -7.57 2.51
CA HIS A 117 11.47 -7.03 3.41
C HIS A 117 11.80 -8.01 4.54
N VAL A 118 10.81 -8.60 5.20
CA VAL A 118 11.03 -9.58 6.27
C VAL A 118 11.63 -10.88 5.69
N GLU A 119 11.10 -11.40 4.60
CA GLU A 119 11.56 -12.68 4.00
C GLU A 119 12.98 -12.62 3.45
N SER A 120 13.43 -11.44 3.01
CA SER A 120 14.81 -11.21 2.59
C SER A 120 15.81 -11.06 3.75
N GLY A 121 15.32 -11.10 5.00
CA GLY A 121 16.13 -10.86 6.19
C GLY A 121 16.37 -9.38 6.50
N GLY A 122 15.48 -8.50 6.04
CA GLY A 122 15.49 -7.07 6.37
C GLY A 122 16.07 -6.17 5.28
N ASP A 123 15.94 -6.51 3.99
CA ASP A 123 16.43 -5.66 2.90
C ASP A 123 15.65 -4.32 2.87
N PRO A 124 16.28 -3.18 3.17
CA PRO A 124 15.60 -1.88 3.24
C PRO A 124 15.11 -1.37 1.87
N GLU A 125 15.57 -1.94 0.75
CA GLU A 125 15.08 -1.57 -0.58
C GLU A 125 13.69 -2.16 -0.88
N LEU A 126 13.26 -3.17 -0.10
CA LEU A 126 11.98 -3.87 -0.25
C LEU A 126 10.87 -3.31 0.65
N ILE A 127 11.11 -2.18 1.32
CA ILE A 127 10.11 -1.49 2.15
C ILE A 127 10.29 0.02 2.03
N LYS A 128 9.23 0.79 2.23
CA LYS A 128 9.34 2.24 2.23
C LYS A 128 9.97 2.73 3.53
N GLY A 129 11.28 3.02 3.52
CA GLY A 129 11.97 3.59 4.67
C GLY A 129 11.75 5.11 4.86
N ASP A 130 11.60 5.86 3.77
CA ASP A 130 11.53 7.33 3.80
C ASP A 130 10.08 7.83 3.70
N ILE A 131 9.50 8.15 4.86
CA ILE A 131 8.11 8.62 4.99
C ILE A 131 8.02 10.12 4.72
N LYS A 132 7.05 10.51 3.89
CA LYS A 132 6.77 11.90 3.52
C LYS A 132 5.48 12.37 4.17
N VAL A 133 5.33 13.70 4.31
CA VAL A 133 4.10 14.32 4.84
C VAL A 133 2.86 13.87 4.06
N SER A 134 2.99 13.68 2.75
CA SER A 134 1.92 13.19 1.89
C SER A 134 1.37 11.81 2.30
N ASP A 135 2.19 10.98 2.95
CA ASP A 135 1.75 9.66 3.45
C ASP A 135 0.84 9.80 4.66
N CYS A 136 1.04 10.85 5.45
CA CYS A 136 0.20 11.16 6.60
C CYS A 136 -1.14 11.78 6.15
N GLU A 137 -1.17 12.48 5.03
CA GLU A 137 -2.34 13.17 4.47
C GLU A 137 -3.41 12.20 3.94
N ILE A 138 -3.08 10.92 3.74
CA ILE A 138 -4.05 9.87 3.39
C ILE A 138 -5.21 9.87 4.40
N CYS A 139 -4.90 10.08 5.68
CA CYS A 139 -5.87 10.12 6.77
C CYS A 139 -6.01 11.49 7.41
N HIS A 140 -4.94 12.28 7.44
CA HIS A 140 -4.93 13.63 8.01
C HIS A 140 -5.12 14.68 6.92
N ASN A 141 -6.25 14.63 6.23
CA ASN A 141 -6.62 15.61 5.22
C ASN A 141 -7.70 16.58 5.73
N SER A 142 -7.94 17.64 4.95
CA SER A 142 -8.89 18.70 5.29
C SER A 142 -10.32 18.20 5.47
N GLU A 143 -10.73 17.16 4.74
CA GLU A 143 -12.06 16.58 4.86
C GLU A 143 -12.24 15.90 6.22
N ARG A 144 -11.27 15.08 6.64
CA ARG A 144 -11.32 14.40 7.96
C ARG A 144 -11.17 15.38 9.12
N VAL A 145 -10.34 16.41 8.97
CA VAL A 145 -10.24 17.48 9.98
C VAL A 145 -11.57 18.21 10.14
N ALA A 146 -12.26 18.53 9.04
CA ALA A 146 -13.57 19.18 9.09
C ALA A 146 -14.66 18.28 9.70
N ALA A 147 -14.61 16.97 9.44
CA ALA A 147 -15.60 16.02 9.94
C ALA A 147 -15.48 15.76 11.46
N PHE A 148 -14.27 15.80 12.02
CA PHE A 148 -14.01 15.36 13.41
C PHE A 148 -13.41 16.46 14.32
N ASP A 149 -13.31 17.71 13.85
CA ASP A 149 -12.67 18.84 14.58
C ASP A 149 -11.28 18.48 15.12
N TYR A 150 -10.49 17.77 14.29
CA TYR A 150 -9.25 17.13 14.73
C TYR A 150 -8.08 18.13 14.77
N LYS A 151 -7.26 18.07 15.84
CA LYS A 151 -6.02 18.87 15.93
C LYS A 151 -5.02 18.44 14.84
N PRO A 152 -4.30 19.37 14.18
CA PRO A 152 -3.36 19.06 13.11
C PRO A 152 -2.32 17.99 13.49
N LEU A 153 -1.79 17.32 12.46
CA LEU A 153 -0.75 16.25 12.41
C LEU A 153 0.28 16.17 13.56
N LEU A 154 0.59 17.29 14.21
CA LEU A 154 1.53 17.44 15.34
C LEU A 154 1.24 16.55 16.55
N PHE A 155 0.06 15.96 16.68
CA PHE A 155 -0.30 15.05 17.78
C PHE A 155 -0.61 13.61 17.33
N GLY A 156 -0.29 13.27 16.07
CA GLY A 156 -0.64 11.99 15.46
C GLY A 156 0.12 10.79 16.02
N GLY A 157 1.16 11.00 16.84
CA GLY A 157 1.97 9.94 17.45
C GLY A 157 2.56 8.99 16.41
N ALA A 158 3.12 9.55 15.34
CA ALA A 158 4.04 8.80 14.50
C ALA A 158 5.40 8.94 15.19
N HIS A 159 5.91 7.81 15.71
CA HIS A 159 7.17 7.65 16.46
C HIS A 159 7.26 8.45 17.78
#